data_AF-A0A5P0JGS5-F1
#
_entry.id   AF-A0A5P0JGS5-F1
#
_cell.length_a   1.000
_cell.length_b   1.000
_cell.length_c   1.000
_cell.angle_alpha   90.00
_cell.angle_beta   90.00
_cell.angle_gamma   90.00
#
_symmetry.space_group_name_H-M   'P 1'
#
loop_
_entity.id
_entity.type
_entity.pdbx_description
1 polymer ?
#
loop_
_entity_poly.entity_id
_entity_poly.type
_entity_poly.pdbx_seq_one_letter_code
_entity_poly.pdbx_strand_id
1 'polypeptide(L)'
;MLFDVFQQYPAAMPVLATVGGLIIGSFLNVVIWRYPIMLRQQMAEFHGEMPSVQSKISLALPRSHCPHCQQTIRIRDNIPL
;
A
#
# COMPACT_ATOMS: atom_id res chain seq x y z
N MET A 1 -34.71 -4.75 15.49
CA MET A 1 -33.99 -5.84 14.80
C MET A 1 -32.48 -5.55 14.71
N LEU A 2 -32.02 -4.56 13.93
CA LEU A 2 -30.57 -4.26 13.83
C LEU A 2 -29.97 -3.65 15.13
N PHE A 3 -30.73 -2.78 15.78
CA PHE A 3 -30.33 -2.16 17.06
C PHE A 3 -30.19 -3.19 18.20
N ASP A 4 -30.99 -4.26 18.19
CA ASP A 4 -30.90 -5.33 19.18
C ASP A 4 -29.59 -6.12 19.03
N VAL A 5 -29.14 -6.35 17.79
CA VAL A 5 -27.83 -6.98 17.51
C VAL A 5 -26.68 -6.12 18.04
N PHE A 6 -26.75 -4.80 17.89
CA PHE A 6 -25.74 -3.90 18.45
C PHE A 6 -25.75 -3.86 19.98
N GLN A 7 -26.92 -4.03 20.61
CA GLN A 7 -27.03 -4.09 22.07
C GLN A 7 -26.53 -5.43 22.62
N GLN A 8 -26.76 -6.52 21.89
CA GLN A 8 -26.29 -7.87 22.22
C GLN A 8 -24.76 -8.00 22.06
N TYR A 9 -24.18 -7.31 21.06
CA TYR A 9 -22.76 -7.33 20.75
C TYR A 9 -22.17 -5.92 20.69
N PRO A 10 -22.02 -5.23 21.84
CA PRO A 10 -21.52 -3.85 21.88
C PRO A 10 -20.11 -3.69 21.31
N ALA A 11 -19.32 -4.78 21.32
CA ALA A 11 -17.97 -4.80 20.77
C ALA A 11 -17.91 -5.01 19.24
N ALA A 12 -19.00 -5.46 18.58
CA ALA A 12 -18.95 -5.79 17.16
C ALA A 12 -18.71 -4.55 16.27
N MET A 13 -19.36 -3.42 16.59
CA MET A 13 -19.16 -2.15 15.88
C MET A 13 -17.72 -1.61 15.96
N PRO A 14 -17.12 -1.40 17.15
CA PRO A 14 -15.76 -0.90 17.22
C PRO A 14 -14.78 -1.87 16.57
N VAL A 15 -14.95 -3.19 16.71
CA VAL A 15 -14.09 -4.17 16.04
C VAL A 15 -14.17 -4.05 14.52
N LEU A 16 -15.37 -3.98 13.94
CA LEU A 16 -15.55 -3.80 12.50
C LEU A 16 -14.97 -2.47 12.03
N ALA A 17 -15.19 -1.39 12.77
CA ALA A 17 -14.64 -0.07 12.47
C ALA A 17 -13.10 -0.07 12.53
N THR A 18 -12.51 -0.72 13.54
CA THR A 18 -11.05 -0.87 13.67
C THR A 18 -10.49 -1.70 12.52
N VAL A 19 -11.08 -2.85 12.21
CA VAL A 19 -10.62 -3.71 11.10
C VAL A 19 -10.74 -2.96 9.76
N GLY A 20 -11.87 -2.32 9.50
CA GLY A 20 -12.05 -1.49 8.31
C GLY A 20 -11.03 -0.34 8.24
N GLY A 21 -10.81 0.35 9.36
CA GLY A 21 -9.80 1.39 9.49
C GLY A 21 -8.38 0.89 9.25
N LEU A 22 -8.02 -0.30 9.74
CA LEU A 22 -6.71 -0.91 9.50
C LEU A 22 -6.52 -1.28 8.02
N ILE A 23 -7.55 -1.80 7.35
CA ILE A 23 -7.50 -2.11 5.91
C ILE A 23 -7.31 -0.82 5.10
N ILE A 24 -8.14 0.18 5.35
CA ILE A 24 -8.08 1.47 4.64
C ILE A 24 -6.75 2.18 4.94
N GLY A 25 -6.34 2.22 6.19
CA GLY A 25 -5.08 2.83 6.63
C GLY A 25 -3.86 2.15 6.02
N SER A 26 -3.83 0.82 5.96
CA SER A 26 -2.76 0.07 5.29
C SER A 26 -2.65 0.41 3.81
N PHE A 27 -3.79 0.56 3.12
CA PHE A 27 -3.80 0.94 1.72
C PHE A 27 -3.32 2.38 1.52
N LEU A 28 -3.82 3.32 2.32
CA LEU A 28 -3.41 4.73 2.27
C LEU A 28 -1.91 4.89 2.52
N ASN A 29 -1.33 4.10 3.43
CA ASN A 29 0.11 4.11 3.69
C ASN A 29 0.93 3.78 2.42
N VAL A 30 0.48 2.78 1.64
CA VAL A 30 1.13 2.43 0.36
C VAL A 30 0.97 3.55 -0.66
N VAL A 31 -0.21 4.15 -0.75
CA VAL A 31 -0.50 5.24 -1.70
C VAL A 31 0.35 6.47 -1.38
N ILE A 32 0.41 6.90 -0.12
CA ILE A 32 1.19 8.07 0.33
C ILE A 32 2.67 7.88 -0.02
N TRP A 33 3.21 6.67 0.13
CA TRP A 33 4.59 6.39 -0.22
C TRP A 33 4.84 6.34 -1.74
N ARG A 34 3.98 5.63 -2.50
CA ARG A 34 4.25 5.33 -3.92
C ARG A 34 3.79 6.43 -4.88
N TYR A 35 2.67 7.08 -4.60
CA TYR A 35 2.09 8.11 -5.46
C TYR A 35 3.04 9.29 -5.77
N PRO A 36 3.74 9.91 -4.80
CA PRO A 36 4.62 11.04 -5.11
C PRO A 36 5.79 10.65 -6.01
N ILE A 37 6.25 9.40 -5.96
CA ILE A 37 7.34 8.90 -6.80
C ILE A 37 6.88 8.82 -8.27
N MET A 38 5.68 8.29 -8.51
CA MET A 38 5.10 8.23 -9.85
C MET A 38 4.88 9.63 -10.44
N LEU A 39 4.40 10.58 -9.62
CA LEU A 39 4.19 11.95 -10.05
C LEU A 39 5.51 12.64 -10.44
N ARG A 40 6.59 12.42 -9.68
CA ARG A 40 7.93 12.93 -10.03
C ARG A 40 8.45 12.34 -11.35
N GLN A 41 8.23 11.04 -11.60
CA GLN A 41 8.59 10.41 -12.86
C GLN A 41 7.80 11.02 -14.04
N GLN A 42 6.50 11.27 -13.88
CA GLN A 42 5.68 11.91 -14.92
C GLN A 42 6.10 13.36 -15.20
N MET A 43 6.44 14.14 -14.18
CA MET A 43 6.93 15.52 -14.37
C MET A 43 8.26 15.56 -15.12
N ALA A 44 9.21 14.68 -14.77
CA ALA A 44 10.51 14.60 -15.44
C ALA A 44 10.35 14.27 -16.95
N GLU A 45 9.45 13.33 -17.27
CA GLU A 45 9.11 12.98 -18.67
C GLU A 45 8.50 14.17 -19.42
N PHE A 46 7.64 14.95 -18.76
CA PHE A 46 7.03 16.14 -19.36
C PHE A 46 8.02 17.30 -19.59
N HIS A 47 9.06 17.40 -18.75
CA HIS A 47 10.09 18.44 -18.84
C HIS A 47 11.21 18.11 -19.84
N GLY A 48 11.14 16.95 -20.51
CA GLY A 48 12.14 16.52 -21.49
C GLY A 48 13.47 16.10 -20.86
N GLU A 49 13.51 15.87 -19.54
CA GLU A 49 14.65 15.22 -18.91
C GLU A 49 14.69 13.77 -19.39
N MET A 50 15.84 13.32 -19.89
CA MET A 50 16.02 11.93 -20.32
C MET A 50 15.57 11.01 -19.18
N PRO A 51 14.71 10.01 -19.46
CA PRO A 51 14.20 9.13 -18.41
C PRO A 51 15.41 8.51 -17.72
N SER A 52 15.64 8.90 -16.46
CA SER A 52 16.59 8.19 -15.62
C SER A 52 16.23 6.71 -15.71
N VAL A 53 17.22 5.82 -15.65
CA VAL A 53 17.08 4.35 -15.78
C VAL A 53 16.33 3.75 -14.57
N GLN A 54 15.29 4.42 -14.08
CA GLN A 54 14.41 4.01 -13.03
C GLN A 54 13.22 3.29 -13.66
N SER A 55 13.09 2.01 -13.33
CA SER A 55 11.97 1.17 -13.72
C SER A 55 10.63 1.87 -13.45
N LYS A 56 9.70 1.85 -14.40
CA LYS A 56 8.33 2.36 -14.20
C LYS A 56 7.72 1.76 -12.93
N ILE A 57 7.47 2.61 -11.94
CA ILE A 57 6.82 2.22 -10.68
C ILE A 57 5.32 2.36 -10.87
N SER A 58 4.55 1.37 -10.40
CA SER A 58 3.10 1.45 -10.28
C SER A 58 2.68 1.27 -8.83
N LEU A 59 1.40 1.50 -8.53
CA LEU A 59 0.87 1.26 -7.19
C LEU A 59 1.09 -0.20 -6.72
N ALA A 60 1.10 -1.16 -7.65
CA ALA A 60 1.27 -2.58 -7.37
C ALA A 60 2.62 -3.16 -7.83
N LEU A 61 3.39 -2.45 -8.66
CA LEU A 61 4.70 -2.87 -9.17
C LEU A 61 5.80 -1.84 -8.85
N PRO A 62 7.07 -2.24 -8.74
CA PRO A 62 7.56 -3.61 -8.79
C PRO A 62 7.11 -4.40 -7.55
N ARG A 63 7.25 -5.74 -7.63
CA ARG A 63 7.04 -6.65 -6.48
C ARG A 63 7.94 -6.22 -5.31
N SER A 64 7.74 -6.77 -4.11
CA SER A 64 8.70 -6.58 -3.02
C SER A 64 10.09 -7.02 -3.49
N HIS A 65 11.10 -6.16 -3.29
CA HIS A 65 12.49 -6.45 -3.61
C HIS A 65 13.34 -6.21 -2.36
N CYS A 66 14.37 -7.02 -2.20
CA CYS A 66 15.36 -6.89 -1.14
C CYS A 66 16.11 -5.56 -1.30
N PRO A 67 16.15 -4.68 -0.28
CA PRO A 67 16.85 -3.40 -0.40
C PRO A 67 18.38 -3.56 -0.52
N HIS A 68 18.94 -4.69 -0.05
CA HIS A 68 20.37 -4.98 -0.09
C HIS A 68 20.81 -5.65 -1.40
N CYS A 69 19.99 -6.55 -1.90
CA CYS A 69 20.34 -7.49 -2.96
C CYS A 69 19.53 -7.31 -4.25
N GLN A 70 18.53 -6.42 -4.24
CA GLN A 70 17.63 -6.09 -5.35
C GLN A 70 16.94 -7.28 -6.03
N GLN A 71 16.95 -8.45 -5.39
CA GLN A 71 16.24 -9.62 -5.89
C GLN A 71 14.76 -9.54 -5.54
N THR A 72 13.92 -10.01 -6.47
CA THR A 72 12.47 -10.10 -6.27
C THR A 72 12.16 -11.09 -5.15
N ILE A 73 11.50 -10.61 -4.10
CA ILE A 73 11.14 -11.41 -2.91
C ILE A 73 9.89 -12.24 -3.26
N ARG A 74 9.92 -13.54 -2.97
CA ARG A 74 8.73 -14.40 -3.11
C ARG A 74 7.76 -14.07 -1.98
N ILE A 75 6.45 -14.24 -2.22
CA ILE A 75 5.41 -13.93 -1.20
C ILE A 75 5.71 -14.60 0.15
N ARG A 76 6.26 -15.82 0.14
CA ARG A 76 6.64 -16.59 1.32
C ARG A 76 7.77 -15.95 2.13
N ASP A 77 8.67 -15.25 1.46
CA ASP A 77 9.87 -14.63 2.05
C ASP A 77 9.57 -13.21 2.58
N ASN A 78 8.34 -12.73 2.40
CA ASN A 78 7.91 -11.41 2.86
C ASN A 78 7.47 -11.40 4.34
N ILE A 79 7.40 -12.57 4.98
CA ILE A 79 7.06 -12.71 6.39
C ILE A 79 8.39 -12.81 7.15
N PRO A 80 8.77 -11.81 7.97
CA PRO A 80 9.89 -11.97 8.87
C PRO A 80 9.51 -13.04 9.91
N LEU A 81 10.12 -14.22 9.79
CA LEU A 81 10.11 -15.26 10.81
C LEU A 81 11.07 -14.89 11.94
#